data_AF-A0A3A8TM23-F1
#
_entry.id   AF-A0A3A8TM23-F1
#
_cell.length_a   1.000
_cell.length_b   1.000
_cell.length_c   1.000
_cell.angle_alpha   90.00
_cell.angle_beta   90.00
_cell.angle_gamma   90.00
#
_symmetry.space_group_name_H-M   'P 1'
#
loop_
_entity.id
_entity.type
_entity.pdbx_description
1 polymer ?
#
loop_
_entity_poly.entity_id
_entity_poly.type
_entity_poly.pdbx_seq_one_letter_code
_entity_poly.pdbx_strand_id
1 'polypeptide(L)'
;MRYWSEGRFDINIYELLIRNQISGEMALDYLWAAGDFNKDIFEKCFRLANFYQCKEDFIVQLYGIEAFRTSELPLISEAEESVKYRFWENSGRYSAHHEEWALSECRKYGTMQEYLKLLYMINRNKPFSAEQIYDYLNGIEKIRRSQDIQMADFYLENLLKPVQEAFIEDQEKCMAIAALEMIFMNVLDWTRMRCFQREVKRTPEIFSQIVSIIFRHQGEERRNKSEKEESDISNVYELYYKAKFCPAEENDEVDIGKLQAWTDKFKILLAESRQSNLYGLLMGRLFAFSPKGKDGHEPCEAVRCMIERDADDSLIREYKVTVFNKREGFTPNAGKSERRIAEKYRDNADFLSMKYPKTAEIYYSLAKEYEIYSKNERVEAENGY
;
A
#
# COMPACT_ATOMS: atom_id res chain seq x y z
N MET A 1 21.03 -35.53 -15.27
CA MET A 1 21.72 -35.19 -16.53
C MET A 1 23.24 -34.98 -16.41
N ARG A 2 23.88 -35.02 -15.23
CA ARG A 2 25.36 -35.06 -15.08
C ARG A 2 26.07 -36.30 -15.66
N TYR A 3 25.33 -37.26 -16.20
CA TYR A 3 25.84 -38.59 -16.58
C TYR A 3 26.25 -38.74 -18.06
N TRP A 4 25.97 -37.76 -18.94
CA TRP A 4 26.08 -37.99 -20.40
C TRP A 4 27.26 -37.29 -21.10
N SER A 5 27.87 -36.25 -20.51
CA SER A 5 28.97 -35.51 -21.17
C SER A 5 30.03 -34.92 -20.21
N GLU A 6 30.10 -35.38 -18.96
CA GLU A 6 30.96 -34.80 -17.91
C GLU A 6 30.74 -33.28 -17.68
N GLY A 7 29.61 -32.73 -18.15
CA GLY A 7 29.32 -31.30 -18.07
C GLY A 7 29.89 -30.46 -19.23
N ARG A 8 30.44 -31.08 -20.28
CA ARG A 8 30.86 -30.40 -21.51
C ARG A 8 29.74 -30.34 -22.53
N PHE A 9 29.73 -29.26 -23.30
CA PHE A 9 28.77 -29.04 -24.38
C PHE A 9 29.13 -29.84 -25.65
N ASP A 10 28.14 -30.50 -26.24
CA ASP A 10 28.17 -31.17 -27.53
C ASP A 10 27.01 -30.66 -28.39
N ILE A 11 27.35 -30.05 -29.52
CA ILE A 11 26.40 -29.45 -30.45
C ILE A 11 25.46 -30.48 -31.07
N ASN A 12 25.91 -31.72 -31.29
CA ASN A 12 25.09 -32.77 -31.90
C ASN A 12 24.01 -33.25 -30.92
N ILE A 13 24.35 -33.32 -29.63
CA ILE A 13 23.38 -33.65 -28.58
C ILE A 13 22.33 -32.54 -28.49
N TYR A 14 22.76 -31.27 -28.43
CA TYR A 14 21.85 -30.13 -28.41
C TYR A 14 20.90 -30.11 -29.63
N GLU A 15 21.46 -30.29 -30.84
CA GLU A 15 20.66 -30.35 -32.07
C GLU A 15 19.65 -31.51 -32.05
N LEU A 16 20.07 -32.69 -31.59
CA LEU A 16 19.18 -33.83 -31.44
C LEU A 16 18.02 -33.51 -30.49
N LEU A 17 18.29 -32.85 -29.36
CA LEU A 17 17.27 -32.52 -28.37
C LEU A 17 16.25 -31.52 -28.91
N ILE A 18 16.69 -30.45 -29.61
CA ILE A 18 15.78 -29.49 -30.24
C ILE A 18 14.90 -30.14 -31.29
N ARG A 19 15.47 -31.01 -32.12
CA ARG A 19 14.73 -31.66 -33.22
C ARG A 19 13.64 -32.60 -32.73
N ASN A 20 13.88 -33.28 -31.61
CA ASN A 20 13.02 -34.38 -31.16
C ASN A 20 12.03 -33.97 -30.06
N GLN A 21 12.22 -32.83 -29.40
CA GLN A 21 11.29 -32.33 -28.39
C GLN A 21 10.77 -30.94 -28.76
N ILE A 22 9.50 -30.87 -29.14
CA ILE A 22 8.84 -29.63 -29.60
C ILE A 22 8.91 -28.50 -28.55
N SER A 23 8.92 -28.81 -27.25
CA SER A 23 9.02 -27.79 -26.19
C SER A 23 10.42 -27.20 -26.05
N GLY A 24 11.47 -27.93 -26.44
CA GLY A 24 12.87 -27.55 -26.25
C GLY A 24 13.38 -27.60 -24.80
N GLU A 25 12.56 -27.98 -23.83
CA GLU A 25 12.93 -28.00 -22.40
C GLU A 25 14.16 -28.86 -22.11
N MET A 26 14.27 -30.06 -22.71
CA MET A 26 15.42 -30.94 -22.55
C MET A 26 16.69 -30.32 -23.09
N ALA A 27 16.59 -29.54 -24.17
CA ALA A 27 17.75 -28.83 -24.71
C ALA A 27 18.18 -27.70 -23.76
N LEU A 28 17.23 -26.99 -23.14
CA LEU A 28 17.54 -25.98 -22.13
C LEU A 28 18.14 -26.59 -20.85
N ASP A 29 17.58 -27.69 -20.34
CA ASP A 29 18.13 -28.43 -19.20
C ASP A 29 19.55 -28.94 -19.48
N TYR A 30 19.79 -29.41 -20.70
CA TYR A 30 21.10 -29.81 -21.16
C TYR A 30 22.10 -28.63 -21.13
N LEU A 31 21.70 -27.46 -21.63
CA LEU A 31 22.52 -26.26 -21.58
C LEU A 31 22.77 -25.79 -20.14
N TRP A 32 21.78 -25.86 -19.25
CA TRP A 32 21.94 -25.58 -17.81
C TRP A 32 22.91 -26.57 -17.13
N ALA A 33 23.02 -27.80 -17.63
CA ALA A 33 23.99 -28.78 -17.13
C ALA A 33 25.40 -28.61 -17.73
N ALA A 34 25.55 -27.92 -18.87
CA ALA A 34 26.83 -27.65 -19.51
C ALA A 34 27.60 -26.55 -18.76
N GLY A 35 28.64 -26.94 -18.03
CA GLY A 35 29.45 -26.03 -17.20
C GLY A 35 30.41 -25.15 -18.00
N ASP A 36 30.66 -25.48 -19.26
CA ASP A 36 31.53 -24.75 -20.19
C ASP A 36 30.77 -23.76 -21.10
N PHE A 37 29.46 -23.59 -20.90
CA PHE A 37 28.64 -22.69 -21.71
C PHE A 37 29.13 -21.24 -21.65
N ASN A 38 29.38 -20.66 -22.81
CA ASN A 38 29.88 -19.30 -23.00
C ASN A 38 29.24 -18.66 -24.24
N LYS A 39 29.68 -17.44 -24.59
CA LYS A 39 29.20 -16.70 -25.76
C LYS A 39 29.30 -17.48 -27.08
N ASP A 40 30.42 -18.16 -27.34
CA ASP A 40 30.60 -18.94 -28.58
C ASP A 40 29.62 -20.10 -28.69
N ILE A 41 29.32 -20.75 -27.55
CA ILE A 41 28.33 -21.82 -27.47
C ILE A 41 26.93 -21.24 -27.66
N PHE A 42 26.60 -20.12 -27.01
CA PHE A 42 25.35 -19.41 -27.22
C PHE A 42 25.12 -19.11 -28.71
N GLU A 43 26.09 -18.55 -29.43
CA GLU A 43 25.94 -18.20 -30.85
C GLU A 43 25.69 -19.42 -31.75
N LYS A 44 26.27 -20.58 -31.42
CA LYS A 44 26.00 -21.85 -32.13
C LYS A 44 24.58 -22.33 -31.82
N CYS A 45 24.19 -22.32 -30.55
CA CYS A 45 22.87 -22.72 -30.10
C CYS A 45 21.77 -21.84 -30.69
N PHE A 46 21.95 -20.52 -30.67
CA PHE A 46 21.02 -19.53 -31.20
C PHE A 46 20.79 -19.70 -32.71
N ARG A 47 21.85 -19.94 -33.49
CA ARG A 47 21.73 -20.24 -34.92
C ARG A 47 20.89 -21.47 -35.21
N LEU A 48 21.10 -22.56 -34.46
CA LEU A 48 20.30 -23.78 -34.60
C LEU A 48 18.85 -23.56 -34.16
N ALA A 49 18.63 -22.85 -33.05
CA ALA A 49 17.28 -22.53 -32.56
C ALA A 49 16.47 -21.74 -33.61
N ASN A 50 17.11 -20.78 -34.28
CA ASN A 50 16.49 -20.04 -35.39
C ASN A 50 16.27 -20.90 -36.62
N PHE A 51 17.23 -21.75 -37.00
CA PHE A 51 17.09 -22.68 -38.12
C PHE A 51 15.90 -23.63 -37.95
N TYR A 52 15.71 -24.15 -36.73
CA TYR A 52 14.58 -25.01 -36.37
C TYR A 52 13.31 -24.25 -35.98
N GLN A 53 13.31 -22.91 -36.08
CA GLN A 53 12.15 -22.05 -35.78
C GLN A 53 11.58 -22.30 -34.36
N CYS A 54 12.47 -22.43 -33.38
CA CYS A 54 12.07 -22.56 -31.98
C CYS A 54 11.21 -21.37 -31.54
N LYS A 55 10.27 -21.63 -30.62
CA LYS A 55 9.39 -20.59 -30.07
C LYS A 55 10.20 -19.50 -29.38
N GLU A 56 9.67 -18.28 -29.37
CA GLU A 56 10.28 -17.12 -28.71
C GLU A 56 10.62 -17.40 -27.23
N ASP A 57 9.77 -18.13 -26.50
CA ASP A 57 10.02 -18.53 -25.10
C ASP A 57 11.28 -19.37 -24.93
N PHE A 58 11.64 -20.18 -25.92
CA PHE A 58 12.88 -20.94 -25.92
C PHE A 58 14.08 -20.00 -26.11
N ILE A 59 13.97 -19.06 -27.05
CA ILE A 59 15.01 -18.06 -27.32
C ILE A 59 15.29 -17.21 -26.08
N VAL A 60 14.23 -16.75 -25.40
CA VAL A 60 14.33 -15.99 -24.15
C VAL A 60 15.04 -16.79 -23.06
N GLN A 61 14.75 -18.10 -22.94
CA GLN A 61 15.43 -18.96 -21.97
C GLN A 61 16.91 -19.19 -22.32
N LEU A 62 17.24 -19.29 -23.61
CA LEU A 62 18.62 -19.38 -24.07
C LEU A 62 19.43 -18.14 -23.67
N TYR A 63 18.86 -16.94 -23.85
CA TYR A 63 19.44 -15.69 -23.34
C TYR A 63 19.58 -15.70 -21.82
N GLY A 64 18.61 -16.25 -21.09
CA GLY A 64 18.67 -16.38 -19.62
C GLY A 64 19.83 -17.25 -19.13
N ILE A 65 20.17 -18.32 -19.83
CA ILE A 65 21.32 -19.17 -19.50
C ILE A 65 22.63 -18.41 -19.65
N GLU A 66 22.76 -17.64 -20.74
CA GLU A 66 23.93 -16.80 -20.99
C GLU A 66 24.05 -15.68 -19.95
N ALA A 67 22.97 -14.93 -19.76
CA ALA A 67 22.91 -13.80 -18.82
C ALA A 67 23.22 -14.22 -17.38
N PHE A 68 22.89 -15.46 -16.98
CA PHE A 68 23.20 -15.99 -15.66
C PHE A 68 24.68 -16.32 -15.45
N ARG A 69 25.42 -16.63 -16.53
CA ARG A 69 26.80 -17.16 -16.46
C ARG A 69 27.86 -16.16 -16.84
N THR A 70 27.53 -15.22 -17.70
CA THR A 70 28.52 -14.27 -18.22
C THR A 70 29.03 -13.31 -17.15
N SER A 71 30.28 -12.89 -17.30
CA SER A 71 30.88 -11.79 -16.56
C SER A 71 30.90 -10.49 -17.38
N GLU A 72 30.69 -10.61 -18.70
CA GLU A 72 30.54 -9.49 -19.63
C GLU A 72 29.07 -9.05 -19.70
N LEU A 73 28.79 -7.92 -20.36
CA LEU A 73 27.42 -7.46 -20.56
C LEU A 73 26.57 -8.57 -21.22
N PRO A 74 25.44 -8.98 -20.62
CA PRO A 74 24.62 -10.06 -21.15
C PRO A 74 24.13 -9.80 -22.58
N LEU A 75 24.13 -10.84 -23.42
CA LEU A 75 23.78 -10.71 -24.83
C LEU A 75 22.33 -10.28 -25.07
N ILE A 76 21.45 -10.46 -24.07
CA ILE A 76 20.08 -9.94 -24.12
C ILE A 76 20.03 -8.40 -24.27
N SER A 77 21.10 -7.69 -23.90
CA SER A 77 21.23 -6.23 -24.11
C SER A 77 21.17 -5.82 -25.58
N GLU A 78 21.55 -6.70 -26.51
CA GLU A 78 21.56 -6.45 -27.96
C GLU A 78 20.41 -7.16 -28.70
N ALA A 79 19.52 -7.85 -27.98
CA ALA A 79 18.39 -8.54 -28.57
C ALA A 79 17.30 -7.57 -29.08
N GLU A 80 16.41 -8.07 -29.93
CA GLU A 80 15.21 -7.35 -30.36
C GLU A 80 14.32 -6.98 -29.17
N GLU A 81 13.60 -5.85 -29.26
CA GLU A 81 12.79 -5.34 -28.14
C GLU A 81 11.72 -6.35 -27.67
N SER A 82 11.08 -7.08 -28.58
CA SER A 82 10.10 -8.13 -28.25
C SER A 82 10.69 -9.17 -27.29
N VAL A 83 11.89 -9.66 -27.60
CA VAL A 83 12.62 -10.63 -26.79
C VAL A 83 13.00 -10.03 -25.43
N LYS A 84 13.41 -8.76 -25.40
CA LYS A 84 13.69 -8.05 -24.13
C LYS A 84 12.46 -7.94 -23.24
N TYR A 85 11.30 -7.56 -23.79
CA TYR A 85 10.05 -7.52 -23.03
C TYR A 85 9.71 -8.89 -22.43
N ARG A 86 9.80 -9.97 -23.22
CA ARG A 86 9.55 -11.33 -22.74
C ARG A 86 10.57 -11.81 -21.71
N PHE A 87 11.83 -11.41 -21.86
CA PHE A 87 12.89 -11.73 -20.89
C PHE A 87 12.60 -11.11 -19.52
N TRP A 88 12.24 -9.83 -19.49
CA TRP A 88 11.99 -9.09 -18.24
C TRP A 88 10.61 -9.31 -17.62
N GLU A 89 9.77 -10.18 -18.21
CA GLU A 89 8.61 -10.76 -17.52
C GLU A 89 9.03 -11.73 -16.39
N ASN A 90 10.30 -12.15 -16.35
CA ASN A 90 10.88 -12.92 -15.25
C ASN A 90 12.30 -12.43 -14.94
N SER A 91 12.41 -11.47 -14.02
CA SER A 91 13.64 -10.77 -13.66
C SER A 91 14.71 -11.62 -12.95
N GLY A 92 14.43 -12.89 -12.64
CA GLY A 92 15.34 -13.77 -11.90
C GLY A 92 16.49 -14.38 -12.71
N ARG A 93 16.73 -13.92 -13.94
CA ARG A 93 17.59 -14.60 -14.94
C ARG A 93 18.85 -13.79 -15.31
N TYR A 94 19.61 -13.31 -14.34
CA TYR A 94 20.85 -12.55 -14.59
C TYR A 94 21.94 -12.88 -13.57
N SER A 95 23.19 -12.62 -13.94
CA SER A 95 24.38 -12.78 -13.12
C SER A 95 24.48 -11.68 -12.05
N ALA A 96 24.98 -12.02 -10.86
CA ALA A 96 25.10 -11.11 -9.73
C ALA A 96 26.11 -9.96 -9.93
N HIS A 97 26.77 -9.85 -11.09
CA HIS A 97 27.80 -8.83 -11.35
C HIS A 97 27.29 -7.59 -12.10
N HIS A 98 26.02 -7.55 -12.50
CA HIS A 98 25.45 -6.46 -13.32
C HIS A 98 24.16 -5.89 -12.73
N GLU A 99 24.09 -5.69 -11.42
CA GLU A 99 22.84 -5.36 -10.73
C GLU A 99 22.24 -4.01 -11.16
N GLU A 100 23.07 -2.96 -11.30
CA GLU A 100 22.63 -1.63 -11.76
C GLU A 100 22.10 -1.67 -13.19
N TRP A 101 22.80 -2.40 -14.07
CA TRP A 101 22.36 -2.61 -15.44
C TRP A 101 21.02 -3.36 -15.46
N ALA A 102 20.90 -4.44 -14.69
CA ALA A 102 19.68 -5.25 -14.60
C ALA A 102 18.48 -4.41 -14.13
N LEU A 103 18.66 -3.56 -13.11
CA LEU A 103 17.63 -2.61 -12.67
C LEU A 103 17.25 -1.64 -13.77
N SER A 104 18.24 -1.10 -14.49
CA SER A 104 17.99 -0.14 -15.57
C SER A 104 17.21 -0.75 -16.74
N GLU A 105 17.51 -1.99 -17.11
CA GLU A 105 16.85 -2.70 -18.22
C GLU A 105 15.48 -3.22 -17.79
N CYS A 106 15.34 -3.78 -16.57
CA CYS A 106 14.06 -4.18 -16.02
C CYS A 106 13.10 -2.99 -15.88
N ARG A 107 13.60 -1.78 -15.59
CA ARG A 107 12.78 -0.58 -15.55
C ARG A 107 12.17 -0.23 -16.92
N LYS A 108 12.90 -0.48 -18.01
CA LYS A 108 12.46 -0.18 -19.38
C LYS A 108 11.53 -1.27 -19.94
N TYR A 109 11.91 -2.53 -19.78
CA TYR A 109 11.30 -3.66 -20.47
C TYR A 109 10.48 -4.57 -19.56
N GLY A 110 10.71 -4.52 -18.24
CA GLY A 110 10.01 -5.35 -17.27
C GLY A 110 8.67 -4.77 -16.80
N THR A 111 8.04 -5.52 -15.89
CA THR A 111 6.86 -5.04 -15.18
C THR A 111 7.25 -4.41 -13.85
N MET A 112 6.38 -3.56 -13.30
CA MET A 112 6.57 -2.95 -11.98
C MET A 112 6.79 -3.99 -10.89
N GLN A 113 6.06 -5.12 -10.93
CA GLN A 113 6.20 -6.21 -9.97
C GLN A 113 7.58 -6.86 -10.05
N GLU A 114 8.05 -7.19 -11.26
CA GLU A 114 9.36 -7.80 -11.45
C GLU A 114 10.50 -6.82 -11.12
N TYR A 115 10.34 -5.53 -11.41
CA TYR A 115 11.28 -4.50 -11.00
C TYR A 115 11.40 -4.38 -9.46
N LEU A 116 10.27 -4.38 -8.74
CA LEU A 116 10.26 -4.34 -7.27
C LEU A 116 10.91 -5.58 -6.66
N LYS A 117 10.60 -6.76 -7.20
CA LYS A 117 11.22 -8.03 -6.80
C LYS A 117 12.72 -8.00 -7.02
N LEU A 118 13.17 -7.56 -8.20
CA LEU A 118 14.58 -7.44 -8.55
C LEU A 118 15.31 -6.49 -7.59
N LEU A 119 14.75 -5.29 -7.38
CA LEU A 119 15.30 -4.29 -6.46
C LEU A 119 15.41 -4.83 -5.04
N TYR A 120 14.38 -5.51 -4.56
CA TYR A 120 14.40 -6.17 -3.26
C TYR A 120 15.48 -7.26 -3.17
N MET A 121 15.57 -8.13 -4.18
CA MET A 121 16.56 -9.23 -4.20
C MET A 121 17.99 -8.70 -4.19
N ILE A 122 18.28 -7.67 -4.98
CA ILE A 122 19.59 -7.01 -5.00
C ILE A 122 19.87 -6.37 -3.64
N ASN A 123 18.93 -5.59 -3.11
CA ASN A 123 19.08 -4.93 -1.82
C ASN A 123 19.32 -5.92 -0.67
N ARG A 124 18.71 -7.12 -0.73
CA ARG A 124 18.95 -8.17 0.27
C ARG A 124 20.37 -8.72 0.22
N ASN A 125 20.95 -8.85 -0.97
CA ASN A 125 22.30 -9.38 -1.16
C ASN A 125 23.39 -8.32 -0.94
N LYS A 126 23.13 -7.09 -1.41
CA LYS A 126 23.99 -5.92 -1.34
C LYS A 126 23.13 -4.72 -0.92
N PRO A 127 23.01 -4.46 0.40
CA PRO A 127 22.16 -3.40 0.92
C PRO A 127 22.49 -2.02 0.33
N PHE A 128 21.48 -1.36 -0.20
CA PHE A 128 21.50 0.01 -0.65
C PHE A 128 21.29 0.97 0.52
N SER A 129 21.79 2.21 0.37
CA SER A 129 21.41 3.29 1.28
C SER A 129 19.95 3.68 1.07
N ALA A 130 19.35 4.36 2.07
CA ALA A 130 17.99 4.90 1.91
C ALA A 130 17.89 5.85 0.70
N GLU A 131 18.94 6.64 0.43
CA GLU A 131 18.98 7.53 -0.75
C GLU A 131 18.87 6.74 -2.06
N GLN A 132 19.64 5.66 -2.19
CA GLN A 132 19.62 4.82 -3.39
C GLN A 132 18.26 4.13 -3.56
N ILE A 133 17.67 3.62 -2.48
CA ILE A 133 16.33 3.00 -2.55
C ILE A 133 15.29 4.04 -2.97
N TYR A 134 15.35 5.26 -2.41
CA TYR A 134 14.47 6.36 -2.79
C TYR A 134 14.60 6.68 -4.29
N ASP A 135 15.82 6.82 -4.81
CA ASP A 135 16.07 7.07 -6.23
C ASP A 135 15.54 5.94 -7.12
N TYR A 136 15.72 4.68 -6.70
CA TYR A 136 15.19 3.52 -7.42
C TYR A 136 13.67 3.38 -7.34
N LEU A 137 13.00 3.94 -6.34
CA LEU A 137 11.53 3.95 -6.26
C LEU A 137 10.92 5.17 -6.96
N ASN A 138 11.69 6.24 -7.13
CA ASN A 138 11.24 7.43 -7.84
C ASN A 138 10.91 7.11 -9.31
N GLY A 139 9.80 7.66 -9.80
CA GLY A 139 9.33 7.45 -11.17
C GLY A 139 8.85 6.03 -11.47
N ILE A 140 8.60 5.19 -10.46
CA ILE A 140 8.17 3.79 -10.67
C ILE A 140 6.79 3.71 -11.34
N GLU A 141 5.95 4.73 -11.20
CA GLU A 141 4.62 4.83 -11.81
C GLU A 141 4.64 4.77 -13.34
N LYS A 142 5.80 5.06 -13.95
CA LYS A 142 6.04 5.01 -15.40
C LYS A 142 6.35 3.59 -15.90
N ILE A 143 6.66 2.65 -15.01
CA ILE A 143 6.95 1.26 -15.37
C ILE A 143 5.64 0.55 -15.76
N ARG A 144 5.71 -0.32 -16.77
CA ARG A 144 4.58 -1.15 -17.23
C ARG A 144 3.95 -1.91 -16.06
N ARG A 145 2.63 -1.80 -15.89
CA ARG A 145 1.88 -2.54 -14.87
C ARG A 145 1.66 -4.00 -15.30
N SER A 146 1.78 -4.93 -14.36
CA SER A 146 1.33 -6.32 -14.52
C SER A 146 -0.17 -6.44 -14.22
N GLN A 147 -0.82 -7.48 -14.74
CA GLN A 147 -2.22 -7.80 -14.41
C GLN A 147 -2.35 -8.42 -13.01
N ASP A 148 -1.30 -9.11 -12.54
CA ASP A 148 -1.20 -9.68 -11.20
C ASP A 148 -0.21 -8.88 -10.34
N ILE A 149 -0.56 -8.64 -9.07
CA ILE A 149 0.30 -8.01 -8.07
C ILE A 149 0.49 -8.99 -6.92
N GLN A 150 1.13 -10.12 -7.19
CA GLN A 150 1.45 -11.10 -6.14
C GLN A 150 2.74 -10.71 -5.42
N MET A 151 2.74 -10.74 -4.08
CA MET A 151 3.90 -10.45 -3.22
C MET A 151 4.49 -9.03 -3.33
N ALA A 152 3.88 -8.10 -4.05
CA ALA A 152 4.40 -6.74 -4.13
C ALA A 152 4.34 -6.03 -2.76
N ASP A 153 3.38 -6.40 -1.91
CA ASP A 153 3.25 -5.94 -0.52
C ASP A 153 4.52 -6.24 0.28
N PHE A 154 5.01 -7.47 0.19
CA PHE A 154 6.21 -7.91 0.88
C PHE A 154 7.45 -7.15 0.40
N TYR A 155 7.64 -6.99 -0.91
CA TYR A 155 8.80 -6.25 -1.45
C TYR A 155 8.74 -4.77 -1.09
N LEU A 156 7.57 -4.14 -1.27
CA LEU A 156 7.36 -2.73 -0.97
C LEU A 156 7.57 -2.44 0.51
N GLU A 157 7.07 -3.28 1.42
CA GLU A 157 7.28 -3.09 2.85
C GLU A 157 8.77 -3.03 3.22
N ASN A 158 9.56 -3.96 2.69
CA ASN A 158 11.00 -4.01 2.97
C ASN A 158 11.79 -2.87 2.33
N LEU A 159 11.33 -2.35 1.19
CA LEU A 159 11.97 -1.22 0.49
C LEU A 159 11.55 0.14 1.07
N LEU A 160 10.28 0.29 1.46
CA LEU A 160 9.72 1.55 1.97
C LEU A 160 10.17 1.85 3.40
N LYS A 161 10.26 0.84 4.26
CA LYS A 161 10.62 1.04 5.67
C LYS A 161 11.91 1.86 5.88
N PRO A 162 13.07 1.54 5.27
CA PRO A 162 14.29 2.31 5.47
C PRO A 162 14.20 3.74 4.91
N VAL A 163 13.49 3.96 3.80
CA VAL A 163 13.34 5.31 3.22
C VAL A 163 12.38 6.17 4.04
N GLN A 164 11.31 5.58 4.56
CA GLN A 164 10.41 6.27 5.50
C GLN A 164 11.17 6.65 6.77
N GLU A 165 11.94 5.74 7.37
CA GLU A 165 12.71 6.03 8.59
C GLU A 165 13.75 7.14 8.38
N ALA A 166 14.41 7.15 7.21
CA ALA A 166 15.43 8.17 6.89
C ALA A 166 14.83 9.55 6.56
N PHE A 167 13.66 9.60 5.90
CA PHE A 167 13.17 10.81 5.26
C PHE A 167 11.81 11.30 5.75
N ILE A 168 11.23 10.72 6.81
CA ILE A 168 9.93 11.19 7.34
C ILE A 168 9.95 12.67 7.77
N GLU A 169 11.10 13.18 8.21
CA GLU A 169 11.27 14.60 8.58
C GLU A 169 11.66 15.50 7.40
N ASP A 170 12.09 14.93 6.27
CA ASP A 170 12.39 15.67 5.04
C ASP A 170 11.08 15.94 4.30
N GLN A 171 10.65 17.21 4.26
CA GLN A 171 9.34 17.56 3.72
C GLN A 171 9.17 17.19 2.24
N GLU A 172 10.20 17.38 1.41
CA GLU A 172 10.10 17.12 -0.03
C GLU A 172 10.09 15.62 -0.30
N LYS A 173 11.01 14.88 0.33
CA LYS A 173 11.09 13.41 0.17
C LYS A 173 9.90 12.70 0.81
N CYS A 174 9.44 13.13 1.98
CA CYS A 174 8.26 12.58 2.63
C CYS A 174 7.02 12.75 1.74
N MET A 175 6.86 13.91 1.08
CA MET A 175 5.75 14.12 0.15
C MET A 175 5.85 13.20 -1.09
N ALA A 176 7.05 13.02 -1.64
CA ALA A 176 7.27 12.09 -2.74
C ALA A 176 6.98 10.63 -2.33
N ILE A 177 7.41 10.21 -1.13
CA ILE A 177 7.12 8.87 -0.59
C ILE A 177 5.62 8.72 -0.30
N ALA A 178 4.93 9.76 0.18
CA ALA A 178 3.48 9.73 0.36
C ALA A 178 2.73 9.50 -0.97
N ALA A 179 3.17 10.16 -2.05
CA ALA A 179 2.61 9.93 -3.38
C ALA A 179 2.87 8.50 -3.88
N LEU A 180 4.05 7.95 -3.60
CA LEU A 180 4.39 6.56 -3.89
C LEU A 180 3.50 5.59 -3.10
N GLU A 181 3.30 5.83 -1.80
CA GLU A 181 2.40 5.03 -0.97
C GLU A 181 0.97 5.04 -1.52
N MET A 182 0.47 6.19 -2.00
CA MET A 182 -0.85 6.26 -2.65
C MET A 182 -0.95 5.42 -3.92
N ILE A 183 0.09 5.39 -4.76
CA ILE A 183 0.12 4.52 -5.95
C ILE A 183 -0.08 3.05 -5.56
N PHE A 184 0.40 2.65 -4.39
CA PHE A 184 0.31 1.30 -3.85
C PHE A 184 -0.77 1.13 -2.77
N MET A 185 -1.77 2.01 -2.67
CA MET A 185 -2.80 1.97 -1.61
C MET A 185 -3.65 0.70 -1.56
N ASN A 186 -3.75 -0.04 -2.67
CA ASN A 186 -4.47 -1.32 -2.72
C ASN A 186 -3.64 -2.48 -2.14
N VAL A 187 -2.33 -2.27 -2.04
CA VAL A 187 -1.34 -3.28 -1.63
C VAL A 187 -0.83 -3.00 -0.23
N LEU A 188 -0.64 -1.71 0.11
CA LEU A 188 -0.19 -1.26 1.42
C LEU A 188 -1.37 -1.13 2.38
N ASP A 189 -1.19 -1.64 3.60
CA ASP A 189 -2.08 -1.34 4.70
C ASP A 189 -1.83 0.08 5.26
N TRP A 190 -2.85 0.67 5.89
CA TRP A 190 -2.80 2.00 6.49
C TRP A 190 -1.55 2.19 7.37
N THR A 191 -1.28 1.22 8.24
CA THR A 191 -0.17 1.26 9.21
C THR A 191 1.21 1.40 8.56
N ARG A 192 1.34 0.98 7.29
CA ARG A 192 2.58 1.00 6.51
C ARG A 192 2.74 2.26 5.67
N MET A 193 1.70 3.09 5.54
CA MET A 193 1.72 4.34 4.77
C MET A 193 2.15 5.53 5.64
N ARG A 194 3.36 5.48 6.22
CA ARG A 194 3.80 6.42 7.27
C ARG A 194 3.94 7.85 6.77
N CYS A 195 4.44 8.04 5.56
CA CYS A 195 4.61 9.37 4.98
C CYS A 195 3.25 9.98 4.61
N PHE A 196 2.35 9.20 4.01
CA PHE A 196 0.98 9.60 3.72
C PHE A 196 0.21 9.98 4.99
N GLN A 197 0.34 9.17 6.05
CA GLN A 197 -0.23 9.47 7.36
C GLN A 197 0.24 10.83 7.89
N ARG A 198 1.56 11.11 7.80
CA ARG A 198 2.11 12.40 8.22
C ARG A 198 1.52 13.55 7.41
N GLU A 199 1.48 13.42 6.09
CA GLU A 199 1.01 14.47 5.19
C GLU A 199 -0.48 14.79 5.38
N VAL A 200 -1.33 13.75 5.48
CA VAL A 200 -2.79 13.92 5.64
C VAL A 200 -3.16 14.47 7.03
N LYS A 201 -2.38 14.13 8.07
CA LYS A 201 -2.54 14.73 9.42
C LYS A 201 -2.11 16.19 9.44
N ARG A 202 -1.04 16.55 8.71
CA ARG A 202 -0.49 17.91 8.67
C ARG A 202 -1.38 18.90 7.92
N THR A 203 -1.94 18.49 6.78
CA THR A 203 -2.71 19.39 5.90
C THR A 203 -3.94 18.69 5.30
N PRO A 204 -5.09 19.38 5.17
CA PRO A 204 -6.33 18.77 4.69
C PRO A 204 -6.40 18.53 3.17
N GLU A 205 -5.46 19.05 2.37
CA GLU A 205 -5.54 19.03 0.90
C GLU A 205 -5.74 17.62 0.33
N ILE A 206 -4.89 16.67 0.72
CA ILE A 206 -4.96 15.30 0.23
C ILE A 206 -6.28 14.65 0.65
N PHE A 207 -6.69 14.87 1.91
CA PHE A 207 -7.97 14.34 2.41
C PHE A 207 -9.17 14.95 1.67
N SER A 208 -9.13 16.24 1.36
CA SER A 208 -10.16 16.91 0.57
C SER A 208 -10.24 16.39 -0.86
N GLN A 209 -9.11 16.05 -1.48
CA GLN A 209 -9.10 15.40 -2.79
C GLN A 209 -9.74 14.01 -2.74
N ILE A 210 -9.43 13.21 -1.71
CA ILE A 210 -10.08 11.91 -1.48
C ILE A 210 -11.60 12.08 -1.34
N VAL A 211 -12.04 13.04 -0.53
CA VAL A 211 -13.47 13.35 -0.33
C VAL A 211 -14.13 13.80 -1.63
N SER A 212 -13.46 14.64 -2.42
CA SER A 212 -13.93 15.08 -3.73
C SER A 212 -14.13 13.93 -4.71
N ILE A 213 -13.28 12.89 -4.66
CA ILE A 213 -13.38 11.74 -5.56
C ILE A 213 -14.56 10.83 -5.18
N ILE A 214 -14.76 10.59 -3.88
CA ILE A 214 -15.69 9.56 -3.40
C ILE A 214 -17.11 10.09 -3.13
N PHE A 215 -17.26 11.37 -2.80
CA PHE A 215 -18.56 11.97 -2.52
C PHE A 215 -19.02 12.86 -3.66
N ARG A 216 -20.32 12.80 -3.96
CA ARG A 216 -20.94 13.63 -4.99
C ARG A 216 -20.88 15.12 -4.61
N HIS A 217 -20.58 15.97 -5.58
CA HIS A 217 -20.64 17.43 -5.40
C HIS A 217 -22.09 17.92 -5.45
N GLN A 218 -22.44 18.95 -4.66
CA GLN A 218 -23.79 19.52 -4.72
C GLN A 218 -24.09 20.08 -6.12
N GLY A 219 -25.24 19.68 -6.67
CA GLY A 219 -25.67 20.06 -8.02
C GLY A 219 -24.96 19.32 -9.15
N GLU A 220 -24.12 18.32 -8.87
CA GLU A 220 -23.51 17.48 -9.89
C GLU A 220 -24.56 16.56 -10.53
N GLU A 221 -24.65 16.50 -11.85
CA GLU A 221 -25.55 15.58 -12.55
C GLU A 221 -25.04 14.14 -12.49
N ARG A 222 -25.96 13.17 -12.54
CA ARG A 222 -25.56 11.76 -12.65
C ARG A 222 -25.05 11.51 -14.05
N ARG A 223 -23.77 11.15 -14.16
CA ARG A 223 -23.15 10.66 -15.39
C ARG A 223 -22.84 9.18 -15.28
N ASN A 224 -22.89 8.49 -16.40
CA ASN A 224 -22.39 7.12 -16.49
C ASN A 224 -20.86 7.17 -16.39
N LYS A 225 -20.32 6.42 -15.44
CA LYS A 225 -18.87 6.25 -15.27
C LYS A 225 -18.45 5.04 -16.08
N SER A 226 -17.24 5.09 -16.61
CA SER A 226 -16.61 3.89 -17.19
C SER A 226 -16.27 2.88 -16.10
N GLU A 227 -16.16 1.60 -16.45
CA GLU A 227 -15.74 0.54 -15.51
C GLU A 227 -14.41 0.88 -14.81
N LYS A 228 -13.48 1.51 -15.54
CA LYS A 228 -12.19 1.96 -14.99
C LYS A 228 -12.36 3.05 -13.94
N GLU A 229 -13.19 4.06 -14.20
CA GLU A 229 -13.47 5.12 -13.23
C GLU A 229 -14.15 4.57 -11.98
N GLU A 230 -15.06 3.59 -12.13
CA GLU A 230 -15.69 2.94 -10.98
C GLU A 230 -14.68 2.16 -10.14
N SER A 231 -13.77 1.42 -10.79
CA SER A 231 -12.68 0.72 -10.10
C SER A 231 -11.74 1.68 -9.36
N ASP A 232 -11.33 2.78 -9.99
CA ASP A 232 -10.47 3.78 -9.38
C ASP A 232 -11.15 4.44 -8.16
N ILE A 233 -12.44 4.75 -8.24
CA ILE A 233 -13.22 5.29 -7.11
C ILE A 233 -13.36 4.28 -5.97
N SER A 234 -13.58 3.01 -6.28
CA SER A 234 -13.62 1.93 -5.28
C SER A 234 -12.31 1.84 -4.50
N ASN A 235 -11.18 1.90 -5.19
CA ASN A 235 -9.85 1.88 -4.57
C ASN A 235 -9.63 3.09 -3.64
N VAL A 236 -10.02 4.29 -4.06
CA VAL A 236 -9.93 5.50 -3.21
C VAL A 236 -10.89 5.41 -2.03
N TYR A 237 -12.07 4.81 -2.20
CA TYR A 237 -13.03 4.59 -1.12
C TYR A 237 -12.49 3.61 -0.07
N GLU A 238 -11.79 2.56 -0.48
CA GLU A 238 -11.08 1.66 0.44
C GLU A 238 -10.01 2.40 1.24
N LEU A 239 -9.19 3.24 0.59
CA LEU A 239 -8.21 4.07 1.28
C LEU A 239 -8.89 5.01 2.29
N TYR A 240 -9.97 5.68 1.89
CA TYR A 240 -10.76 6.53 2.78
C TYR A 240 -11.20 5.77 4.03
N TYR A 241 -11.73 4.55 3.87
CA TYR A 241 -12.17 3.72 4.98
C TYR A 241 -11.02 3.28 5.90
N LYS A 242 -9.88 2.87 5.33
CA LYS A 242 -8.65 2.49 6.03
C LYS A 242 -8.00 3.67 6.78
N ALA A 243 -8.15 4.89 6.27
CA ALA A 243 -7.57 6.11 6.84
C ALA A 243 -8.22 6.48 8.18
N LYS A 244 -7.69 5.91 9.27
CA LYS A 244 -8.11 6.10 10.66
C LYS A 244 -7.12 7.02 11.37
N PHE A 245 -7.40 8.33 11.42
CA PHE A 245 -6.52 9.31 12.05
C PHE A 245 -7.26 10.51 12.63
N CYS A 246 -6.60 11.21 13.56
CA CYS A 246 -6.98 12.54 14.01
C CYS A 246 -6.10 13.59 13.29
N PRO A 247 -6.69 14.66 12.72
CA PRO A 247 -5.92 15.76 12.15
C PRO A 247 -5.02 16.41 13.18
N ALA A 248 -3.90 16.96 12.71
CA ALA A 248 -2.87 17.61 13.53
C ALA A 248 -2.29 16.75 14.67
N GLU A 249 -2.55 15.43 14.67
CA GLU A 249 -1.94 14.51 15.62
C GLU A 249 -0.48 14.24 15.24
N GLU A 250 0.39 14.39 16.23
CA GLU A 250 1.81 14.16 16.14
C GLU A 250 2.32 13.57 17.45
N ASN A 251 2.78 12.31 17.41
CA ASN A 251 3.27 11.57 18.58
C ASN A 251 2.25 11.49 19.74
N ASP A 252 1.00 11.15 19.43
CA ASP A 252 -0.13 11.05 20.37
C ASP A 252 -0.52 12.39 21.03
N GLU A 253 -0.02 13.52 20.52
CA GLU A 253 -0.44 14.86 20.93
C GLU A 253 -1.13 15.60 19.78
N VAL A 254 -2.07 16.48 20.13
CA VAL A 254 -2.77 17.34 19.16
C VAL A 254 -2.68 18.77 19.63
N ASP A 255 -2.00 19.62 18.86
CA ASP A 255 -1.94 21.05 19.12
C ASP A 255 -3.24 21.73 18.68
N ILE A 256 -3.83 22.55 19.57
CA ILE A 256 -5.12 23.21 19.31
C ILE A 256 -5.01 24.18 18.12
N GLY A 257 -3.89 24.91 18.01
CA GLY A 257 -3.67 25.88 16.94
C GLY A 257 -3.52 25.21 15.57
N LYS A 258 -2.71 24.15 15.49
CA LYS A 258 -2.57 23.33 14.27
C LYS A 258 -3.89 22.67 13.88
N LEU A 259 -4.64 22.12 14.84
CA LEU A 259 -5.93 21.49 14.58
C LEU A 259 -6.95 22.52 14.06
N GLN A 260 -7.02 23.68 14.70
CA GLN A 260 -7.86 24.78 14.26
C GLN A 260 -7.51 25.20 12.83
N ALA A 261 -6.22 25.42 12.51
CA ALA A 261 -5.79 25.78 11.17
C ALA A 261 -6.16 24.69 10.14
N TRP A 262 -6.01 23.41 10.49
CA TRP A 262 -6.40 22.29 9.64
C TRP A 262 -7.91 22.31 9.36
N THR A 263 -8.74 22.43 10.39
CA THR A 263 -10.21 22.44 10.26
C THR A 263 -10.74 23.64 9.48
N ASP A 264 -10.21 24.83 9.74
CA ASP A 264 -10.62 26.06 9.06
C ASP A 264 -10.27 25.99 7.57
N LYS A 265 -9.09 25.48 7.23
CA LYS A 265 -8.68 25.23 5.83
C LYS A 265 -9.53 24.16 5.18
N PHE A 266 -9.87 23.08 5.89
CA PHE A 266 -10.72 22.02 5.36
C PHE A 266 -12.13 22.51 5.01
N LYS A 267 -12.72 23.40 5.84
CA LYS A 267 -14.01 24.04 5.53
C LYS A 267 -13.95 24.82 4.20
N ILE A 268 -12.85 25.54 3.96
CA ILE A 268 -12.64 26.29 2.71
C ILE A 268 -12.59 25.32 1.52
N LEU A 269 -11.78 24.26 1.59
CA LEU A 269 -11.64 23.28 0.50
C LEU A 269 -12.97 22.56 0.17
N LEU A 270 -13.76 22.21 1.20
CA LEU A 270 -15.09 21.63 1.00
C LEU A 270 -16.06 22.63 0.35
N ALA A 271 -15.97 23.92 0.67
CA ALA A 271 -16.79 24.95 0.03
C ALA A 271 -16.42 25.13 -1.44
N GLU A 272 -15.13 25.18 -1.77
CA GLU A 272 -14.62 25.23 -3.14
C GLU A 272 -15.10 24.04 -3.97
N SER A 273 -15.21 22.87 -3.34
CA SER A 273 -15.73 21.66 -3.95
C SER A 273 -17.26 21.50 -3.84
N ARG A 274 -18.03 22.49 -3.36
CA ARG A 274 -19.51 22.37 -3.19
C ARG A 274 -19.92 21.15 -2.35
N GLN A 275 -19.18 20.89 -1.27
CA GLN A 275 -19.31 19.72 -0.39
C GLN A 275 -19.36 20.11 1.10
N SER A 276 -19.65 21.37 1.43
CA SER A 276 -19.69 21.88 2.82
C SER A 276 -20.63 21.10 3.74
N ASN A 277 -21.69 20.48 3.22
CA ASN A 277 -22.62 19.64 4.00
C ASN A 277 -21.97 18.37 4.57
N LEU A 278 -20.78 17.99 4.09
CA LEU A 278 -20.05 16.82 4.59
C LEU A 278 -19.17 17.14 5.80
N TYR A 279 -18.97 18.41 6.15
CA TYR A 279 -18.02 18.81 7.18
C TYR A 279 -18.26 18.09 8.51
N GLY A 280 -19.49 18.15 9.04
CA GLY A 280 -19.81 17.50 10.32
C GLY A 280 -19.55 15.99 10.28
N LEU A 281 -20.00 15.30 9.22
CA LEU A 281 -19.76 13.86 9.02
C LEU A 281 -18.25 13.56 9.05
N LEU A 282 -17.47 14.24 8.22
CA LEU A 282 -16.05 13.96 8.07
C LEU A 282 -15.25 14.27 9.36
N MET A 283 -15.57 15.38 10.03
CA MET A 283 -14.91 15.74 11.28
C MET A 283 -15.31 14.82 12.43
N GLY A 284 -16.57 14.42 12.53
CA GLY A 284 -17.03 13.47 13.55
C GLY A 284 -16.27 12.16 13.46
N ARG A 285 -16.11 11.63 12.25
CA ARG A 285 -15.32 10.42 11.98
C ARG A 285 -13.85 10.60 12.38
N LEU A 286 -13.20 11.66 11.93
CA LEU A 286 -11.77 11.91 12.16
C LEU A 286 -11.46 12.15 13.66
N PHE A 287 -12.26 12.98 14.32
CA PHE A 287 -12.09 13.30 15.74
C PHE A 287 -12.25 12.11 16.66
N ALA A 288 -13.05 11.10 16.28
CA ALA A 288 -13.15 9.89 17.08
C ALA A 288 -11.78 9.22 17.25
N PHE A 289 -10.84 9.35 16.30
CA PHE A 289 -9.46 8.84 16.35
C PHE A 289 -8.47 9.71 17.13
N SER A 290 -8.94 10.73 17.86
CA SER A 290 -8.08 11.52 18.73
C SER A 290 -7.40 10.68 19.81
N PRO A 291 -6.16 11.01 20.20
CA PRO A 291 -5.54 10.42 21.37
C PRO A 291 -6.27 10.83 22.65
N LYS A 292 -5.88 10.20 23.75
CA LYS A 292 -6.34 10.55 25.10
C LYS A 292 -5.71 11.88 25.52
N GLY A 293 -6.47 12.72 26.22
CA GLY A 293 -5.98 14.00 26.74
C GLY A 293 -4.92 13.83 27.82
N LYS A 294 -4.15 14.89 28.07
CA LYS A 294 -3.12 14.91 29.13
C LYS A 294 -3.75 14.79 30.52
N ASP A 295 -5.00 15.23 30.65
CA ASP A 295 -5.84 15.05 31.83
C ASP A 295 -6.39 13.62 32.03
N GLY A 296 -6.10 12.69 31.11
CA GLY A 296 -6.55 11.32 31.23
C GLY A 296 -8.00 11.09 30.80
N HIS A 297 -8.60 12.01 30.04
CA HIS A 297 -9.96 11.90 29.50
C HIS A 297 -9.99 11.93 27.97
N GLU A 298 -11.05 11.39 27.36
CA GLU A 298 -11.23 11.33 25.91
C GLU A 298 -12.34 12.31 25.45
N PRO A 299 -12.28 12.91 24.25
CA PRO A 299 -11.10 13.00 23.39
C PRO A 299 -10.03 13.92 24.01
N CYS A 300 -8.88 14.13 23.36
CA CYS A 300 -7.91 15.13 23.81
C CYS A 300 -8.51 16.55 23.83
N GLU A 301 -7.93 17.42 24.65
CA GLU A 301 -8.40 18.78 24.93
C GLU A 301 -8.61 19.61 23.65
N ALA A 302 -7.72 19.46 22.66
CA ALA A 302 -7.82 20.14 21.37
C ALA A 302 -9.12 19.79 20.61
N VAL A 303 -9.46 18.49 20.58
CA VAL A 303 -10.65 18.01 19.89
C VAL A 303 -11.91 18.42 20.65
N ARG A 304 -11.90 18.45 21.98
CA ARG A 304 -13.02 19.00 22.76
C ARG A 304 -13.29 20.46 22.40
N CYS A 305 -12.24 21.30 22.34
CA CYS A 305 -12.36 22.69 21.91
C CYS A 305 -12.99 22.81 20.51
N MET A 306 -12.59 21.95 19.57
CA MET A 306 -13.17 21.96 18.22
C MET A 306 -14.62 21.47 18.20
N ILE A 307 -14.98 20.45 18.98
CA ILE A 307 -16.37 20.00 19.13
C ILE A 307 -17.23 21.12 19.74
N GLU A 308 -16.78 21.78 20.81
CA GLU A 308 -17.53 22.90 21.39
C GLU A 308 -17.76 24.03 20.39
N ARG A 309 -16.75 24.32 19.56
CA ARG A 309 -16.81 25.36 18.53
C ARG A 309 -17.72 25.00 17.35
N ASP A 310 -17.59 23.79 16.81
CA ASP A 310 -18.11 23.43 15.49
C ASP A 310 -19.25 22.41 15.49
N ALA A 311 -19.60 21.81 16.64
CA ALA A 311 -20.56 20.70 16.66
C ALA A 311 -21.91 21.05 16.03
N ASP A 312 -22.31 20.19 15.09
CA ASP A 312 -23.66 20.04 14.57
C ASP A 312 -24.15 18.59 14.81
N ASP A 313 -25.42 18.32 14.52
CA ASP A 313 -26.01 16.99 14.69
C ASP A 313 -25.27 15.91 13.87
N SER A 314 -24.70 16.29 12.73
CA SER A 314 -23.98 15.38 11.83
C SER A 314 -22.67 14.92 12.47
N LEU A 315 -21.90 15.86 13.02
CA LEU A 315 -20.64 15.63 13.72
C LEU A 315 -20.87 14.80 14.97
N ILE A 316 -21.82 15.20 15.81
CA ILE A 316 -22.15 14.49 17.06
C ILE A 316 -22.53 13.04 16.75
N ARG A 317 -23.41 12.82 15.77
CA ARG A 317 -23.85 11.48 15.37
C ARG A 317 -22.68 10.65 14.84
N GLU A 318 -21.89 11.18 13.91
CA GLU A 318 -20.81 10.41 13.28
C GLU A 318 -19.66 10.12 14.24
N TYR A 319 -19.32 11.06 15.12
CA TYR A 319 -18.37 10.82 16.20
C TYR A 319 -18.83 9.67 17.08
N LYS A 320 -20.10 9.69 17.51
CA LYS A 320 -20.69 8.64 18.34
C LYS A 320 -20.63 7.27 17.65
N VAL A 321 -21.07 7.21 16.40
CA VAL A 321 -21.05 5.97 15.59
C VAL A 321 -19.61 5.45 15.44
N THR A 322 -18.65 6.34 15.18
CA THR A 322 -17.25 5.95 15.00
C THR A 322 -16.64 5.45 16.31
N VAL A 323 -16.92 6.11 17.45
CA VAL A 323 -16.48 5.64 18.77
C VAL A 323 -17.06 4.27 19.11
N PHE A 324 -18.34 4.03 18.79
CA PHE A 324 -18.96 2.72 18.98
C PHE A 324 -18.30 1.64 18.11
N ASN A 325 -18.07 1.92 16.83
CA ASN A 325 -17.50 0.99 15.85
C ASN A 325 -16.01 0.70 16.05
N LYS A 326 -15.28 1.52 16.83
CA LYS A 326 -13.88 1.27 17.19
C LYS A 326 -13.68 0.06 18.09
N ARG A 327 -14.73 -0.46 18.72
CA ARG A 327 -14.61 -1.59 19.64
C ARG A 327 -14.18 -2.85 18.88
N GLU A 328 -12.98 -3.33 19.19
CA GLU A 328 -12.48 -4.60 18.68
C GLU A 328 -13.00 -5.75 19.54
N GLY A 329 -13.88 -6.57 18.96
CA GLY A 329 -14.38 -7.79 19.60
C GLY A 329 -15.45 -7.55 20.68
N PHE A 330 -16.45 -8.43 20.67
CA PHE A 330 -17.50 -8.48 21.67
C PHE A 330 -17.75 -9.94 22.05
N THR A 331 -17.71 -10.22 23.35
CA THR A 331 -18.07 -11.52 23.90
C THR A 331 -19.14 -11.27 24.95
N PRO A 332 -20.38 -11.77 24.73
CA PRO A 332 -21.46 -11.61 25.70
C PRO A 332 -21.05 -12.12 27.08
N ASN A 333 -21.36 -11.36 28.13
CA ASN A 333 -21.03 -11.77 29.51
C ASN A 333 -22.08 -11.34 30.53
N ALA A 334 -23.35 -11.47 30.13
CA ALA A 334 -24.52 -11.00 30.87
C ALA A 334 -24.47 -9.49 31.14
N GLY A 335 -23.97 -8.72 30.17
CA GLY A 335 -23.92 -7.25 30.20
C GLY A 335 -22.91 -6.65 31.17
N LYS A 336 -21.97 -7.43 31.72
CA LYS A 336 -20.95 -6.92 32.66
C LYS A 336 -19.93 -6.00 31.97
N SER A 337 -19.51 -6.34 30.76
CA SER A 337 -18.59 -5.51 29.97
C SER A 337 -19.22 -4.18 29.61
N GLU A 338 -20.47 -4.22 29.18
CA GLU A 338 -21.27 -3.11 28.66
C GLU A 338 -21.55 -2.12 29.79
N ARG A 339 -21.86 -2.63 30.99
CA ARG A 339 -21.98 -1.82 32.18
C ARG A 339 -20.70 -1.06 32.52
N ARG A 340 -19.54 -1.73 32.48
CA ARG A 340 -18.25 -1.08 32.76
C ARG A 340 -17.91 -0.01 31.72
N ILE A 341 -18.22 -0.25 30.46
CA ILE A 341 -18.06 0.74 29.38
C ILE A 341 -18.98 1.94 29.62
N ALA A 342 -20.24 1.70 29.98
CA ALA A 342 -21.17 2.77 30.31
C ALA A 342 -20.71 3.63 31.49
N GLU A 343 -20.23 2.99 32.58
CA GLU A 343 -19.65 3.67 33.74
C GLU A 343 -18.45 4.52 33.32
N LYS A 344 -17.50 3.98 32.54
CA LYS A 344 -16.36 4.76 32.01
C LYS A 344 -16.79 5.98 31.20
N TYR A 345 -17.79 5.84 30.32
CA TYR A 345 -18.28 6.98 29.53
C TYR A 345 -19.02 8.00 30.37
N ARG A 346 -19.76 7.58 31.41
CA ARG A 346 -20.40 8.50 32.36
C ARG A 346 -19.36 9.28 33.16
N ASP A 347 -18.36 8.61 33.71
CA ASP A 347 -17.28 9.26 34.47
C ASP A 347 -16.53 10.28 33.60
N ASN A 348 -16.29 9.94 32.33
CA ASN A 348 -15.70 10.85 31.36
C ASN A 348 -16.62 12.05 31.08
N ALA A 349 -17.91 11.83 30.86
CA ALA A 349 -18.87 12.90 30.64
C ALA A 349 -18.99 13.85 31.84
N ASP A 350 -19.05 13.30 33.06
CA ASP A 350 -19.15 14.07 34.30
C ASP A 350 -17.95 15.02 34.48
N PHE A 351 -16.73 14.52 34.22
CA PHE A 351 -15.51 15.34 34.23
C PHE A 351 -15.58 16.50 33.22
N LEU A 352 -16.10 16.24 32.02
CA LEU A 352 -16.16 17.22 30.93
C LEU A 352 -17.30 18.23 31.06
N SER A 353 -18.39 17.86 31.73
CA SER A 353 -19.68 18.56 31.74
C SER A 353 -19.60 20.06 32.02
N MET A 354 -18.68 20.49 32.89
CA MET A 354 -18.55 21.89 33.30
C MET A 354 -17.89 22.78 32.24
N LYS A 355 -16.93 22.25 31.47
CA LYS A 355 -16.12 23.02 30.51
C LYS A 355 -16.42 22.71 29.05
N TYR A 356 -16.85 21.48 28.78
CA TYR A 356 -17.10 20.94 27.45
C TYR A 356 -18.48 20.27 27.41
N PRO A 357 -19.57 21.05 27.56
CA PRO A 357 -20.92 20.50 27.71
C PRO A 357 -21.39 19.73 26.47
N LYS A 358 -21.08 20.19 25.24
CA LYS A 358 -21.47 19.46 24.03
C LYS A 358 -20.73 18.13 23.92
N THR A 359 -19.45 18.14 24.27
CA THR A 359 -18.63 16.92 24.29
C THR A 359 -19.13 15.94 25.34
N ALA A 360 -19.44 16.43 26.55
CA ALA A 360 -20.01 15.61 27.62
C ALA A 360 -21.33 14.94 27.21
N GLU A 361 -22.20 15.66 26.48
CA GLU A 361 -23.46 15.12 25.98
C GLU A 361 -23.28 13.91 25.05
N ILE A 362 -22.24 13.92 24.19
CA ILE A 362 -21.87 12.76 23.37
C ILE A 362 -21.58 11.54 24.26
N TYR A 363 -20.79 11.73 25.31
CA TYR A 363 -20.42 10.64 26.23
C TYR A 363 -21.56 10.17 27.12
N TYR A 364 -22.45 11.08 27.57
CA TYR A 364 -23.69 10.67 28.23
C TYR A 364 -24.59 9.83 27.31
N SER A 365 -24.67 10.19 26.01
CA SER A 365 -25.41 9.42 25.02
C SER A 365 -24.81 8.01 24.84
N LEU A 366 -23.49 7.91 24.70
CA LEU A 366 -22.77 6.63 24.65
C LEU A 366 -23.01 5.81 25.92
N ALA A 367 -22.88 6.41 27.11
CA ALA A 367 -23.12 5.72 28.37
C ALA A 367 -24.54 5.11 28.41
N LYS A 368 -25.57 5.89 28.05
CA LYS A 368 -26.96 5.42 28.01
C LYS A 368 -27.15 4.26 27.03
N GLU A 369 -26.51 4.34 25.86
CA GLU A 369 -26.58 3.29 24.85
C GLU A 369 -25.99 1.97 25.37
N TYR A 370 -24.81 2.00 26.01
CA TYR A 370 -24.21 0.82 26.64
C TYR A 370 -24.99 0.31 27.87
N GLU A 371 -25.66 1.16 28.63
CA GLU A 371 -26.56 0.71 29.70
C GLU A 371 -27.75 -0.09 29.18
N ILE A 372 -28.30 0.30 28.02
CA ILE A 372 -29.38 -0.44 27.37
C ILE A 372 -28.88 -1.81 26.93
N TYR A 373 -27.71 -1.88 26.26
CA TYR A 373 -27.09 -3.16 25.87
C TYR A 373 -26.83 -4.06 27.08
N SER A 374 -26.26 -3.52 28.15
CA SER A 374 -26.03 -4.26 29.40
C SER A 374 -27.31 -4.87 29.98
N LYS A 375 -28.40 -4.11 30.00
CA LYS A 375 -29.71 -4.58 30.48
C LYS A 375 -30.27 -5.68 29.58
N ASN A 376 -30.19 -5.51 28.26
CA ASN A 376 -30.70 -6.50 27.31
C ASN A 376 -29.95 -7.82 27.42
N GLU A 377 -28.62 -7.81 27.45
CA GLU A 377 -27.82 -9.02 27.64
C GLU A 377 -28.10 -9.72 28.96
N ARG A 378 -28.32 -8.94 30.02
CA ARG A 378 -28.68 -9.50 31.32
C ARG A 378 -30.03 -10.21 31.26
N VAL A 379 -31.02 -9.60 30.62
CA VAL A 379 -32.35 -10.20 30.42
C VAL A 379 -32.25 -11.48 29.56
N GLU A 380 -31.44 -11.46 28.49
CA GLU A 380 -31.18 -12.65 27.66
C GLU A 380 -30.50 -13.76 28.47
N ALA A 381 -29.52 -13.44 29.29
CA ALA A 381 -28.84 -14.41 30.16
C ALA A 381 -29.76 -14.97 31.26
N GLU A 382 -30.68 -14.16 31.79
CA GLU A 382 -31.66 -14.57 32.81
C GLU A 382 -32.79 -15.42 32.22
N ASN A 383 -33.21 -15.16 30.97
CA ASN A 383 -34.31 -15.88 30.33
C ASN A 383 -33.92 -17.21 29.69
N GLY A 384 -32.62 -17.47 29.51
CA GLY A 384 -32.11 -18.67 28.83
C GLY A 384 -32.37 -18.62 27.32
N TYR A 385 -31.44 -19.16 26.54
CA TYR A 385 -31.62 -19.36 25.09
C TYR A 385 -32.65 -20.44 24.78
#